data_AF-A0AAV0QH89-F1
#
_entry.id   AF-A0AAV0QH89-F1
#
_cell.length_a   1.000
_cell.length_b   1.000
_cell.length_c   1.000
_cell.angle_alpha   90.00
_cell.angle_beta   90.00
_cell.angle_gamma   90.00
#
_symmetry.space_group_name_H-M   'P 1'
#
loop_
_entity.id
_entity.type
_entity.pdbx_description
1 polymer ?
#
loop_
_entity_poly.entity_id
_entity_poly.type
_entity_poly.pdbx_seq_one_letter_code
_entity_poly.pdbx_strand_id
1 'polypeptide(L)'
;MFEGMGLGGCILQAEYSKAKRAIMVFFFSTTTPFGILVGIGMSKTYKENSPTALITVGLLNASSAGLLIYMALVDLLAVDFMGPKMQSSIRLQLKSFAAVLLGAGGMSLMAKWA
;
A
#
# COMPACT_ATOMS: atom_id res chain seq x y z
N MET A 1 2.29 7.34 -3.82
CA MET A 1 2.91 7.75 -5.10
C MET A 1 3.93 6.71 -5.60
N PHE A 2 4.81 6.19 -4.74
CA PHE A 2 5.83 5.18 -5.09
C PHE A 2 5.25 3.82 -5.55
N GLU A 3 4.20 3.31 -4.89
CA GLU A 3 3.55 2.03 -5.24
C GLU A 3 2.90 2.01 -6.63
N GLY A 4 2.29 3.13 -7.06
CA GLY A 4 1.70 3.27 -8.39
C GLY A 4 2.75 3.26 -9.52
N MET A 5 3.97 3.70 -9.22
CA MET A 5 5.09 3.68 -10.17
C MET A 5 5.66 2.26 -10.31
N GLY A 6 5.72 1.48 -9.22
CA GLY A 6 6.13 0.07 -9.23
C GLY A 6 5.12 -0.85 -9.94
N LEU A 7 3.85 -0.75 -9.57
CA LEU A 7 2.77 -1.49 -10.26
C LEU A 7 2.65 -1.08 -11.74
N GLY A 8 2.79 0.21 -12.04
CA GLY A 8 2.82 0.71 -13.42
C GLY A 8 3.97 0.14 -14.26
N GLY A 9 5.15 -0.06 -13.65
CA GLY A 9 6.31 -0.72 -14.26
C GLY A 9 6.10 -2.21 -14.52
N CYS A 10 5.51 -2.95 -13.57
CA CYS A 10 5.17 -4.37 -13.74
C CYS A 10 4.06 -4.57 -14.78
N ILE A 11 3.07 -3.68 -14.82
CA ILE A 11 2.00 -3.68 -15.84
C ILE A 11 2.52 -3.27 -17.23
N LEU A 12 3.59 -2.45 -17.29
CA LEU A 12 4.32 -2.15 -18.53
C LEU A 12 5.11 -3.33 -19.06
N GLN A 13 5.69 -4.13 -18.16
CA GLN A 13 6.59 -5.23 -18.49
C GLN A 13 5.87 -6.55 -18.73
N ALA A 14 4.66 -6.72 -18.19
CA ALA A 14 3.78 -7.83 -18.53
C ALA A 14 3.08 -7.53 -19.88
N GLU A 15 3.30 -8.37 -20.90
CA GLU A 15 2.68 -8.31 -22.24
C GLU A 15 1.16 -8.59 -22.24
N TYR A 16 0.39 -7.96 -21.35
CA TYR A 16 -1.06 -8.04 -21.37
C TYR A 16 -1.63 -7.18 -22.51
N SER A 17 -2.64 -7.71 -23.21
CA SER A 17 -3.36 -6.97 -24.24
C SER A 17 -3.80 -5.58 -23.75
N LYS A 18 -3.59 -4.56 -24.57
CA LYS A 18 -3.77 -3.12 -24.25
C LYS A 18 -5.13 -2.83 -23.57
N ALA A 19 -6.18 -3.56 -23.94
CA ALA A 19 -7.51 -3.44 -23.35
C ALA A 19 -7.56 -3.85 -21.87
N LYS A 20 -6.94 -4.98 -21.48
CA LYS A 20 -6.91 -5.46 -20.09
C LYS A 20 -6.12 -4.52 -19.19
N ARG A 21 -5.03 -3.97 -19.73
CA ARG A 21 -4.20 -2.98 -19.06
C ARG A 21 -4.95 -1.65 -18.84
N ALA A 22 -5.69 -1.18 -19.85
CA ALA A 22 -6.52 0.02 -19.71
C ALA A 22 -7.60 -0.15 -18.64
N ILE A 23 -8.25 -1.32 -18.58
CA ILE A 23 -9.27 -1.63 -17.57
C ILE A 23 -8.67 -1.63 -16.16
N MET A 24 -7.54 -2.30 -15.94
CA MET A 24 -6.89 -2.33 -14.61
C MET A 24 -6.47 -0.94 -14.13
N VAL A 25 -5.87 -0.12 -15.01
CA VAL A 25 -5.48 1.25 -14.68
C VAL A 25 -6.70 2.12 -14.38
N PHE A 26 -7.79 1.96 -15.15
CA PHE A 26 -9.02 2.71 -14.93
C PHE A 26 -9.65 2.39 -13.57
N PHE A 27 -9.76 1.10 -13.20
CA PHE A 27 -10.28 0.70 -11.90
C PHE A 27 -9.38 1.16 -10.75
N PHE A 28 -8.06 1.03 -10.87
CA PHE A 28 -7.11 1.50 -9.85
C PHE A 28 -7.21 3.02 -9.64
N SER A 29 -7.23 3.78 -10.73
CA SER A 29 -7.31 5.25 -10.70
C SER A 29 -8.67 5.77 -10.26
N THR A 30 -9.77 5.02 -10.43
CA THR A 30 -11.13 5.43 -10.06
C THR A 30 -11.47 5.04 -8.62
N THR A 31 -10.94 3.90 -8.14
CA THR A 31 -11.20 3.43 -6.76
C THR A 31 -10.64 4.40 -5.73
N THR A 32 -9.50 5.05 -6.01
CA THR A 32 -8.86 6.03 -5.11
C THR A 32 -9.73 7.28 -4.87
N PRO A 33 -10.16 8.05 -5.90
CA PRO A 33 -11.04 9.19 -5.72
C PRO A 33 -12.41 8.79 -5.19
N PHE A 34 -12.92 7.60 -5.56
CA PHE A 34 -14.17 7.08 -4.99
C PHE A 34 -14.07 6.85 -3.48
N GLY A 35 -12.98 6.21 -3.02
CA GLY A 35 -12.71 6.02 -1.59
C GLY A 35 -12.60 7.35 -0.83
N ILE A 36 -11.94 8.35 -1.41
CA ILE A 36 -11.85 9.70 -0.84
C ILE A 36 -13.24 10.33 -0.74
N LEU A 37 -14.08 10.21 -1.78
CA LEU A 37 -15.44 10.75 -1.81
C LEU A 37 -16.32 10.15 -0.71
N VAL A 38 -16.26 8.82 -0.56
CA VAL A 38 -16.96 8.09 0.50
C VAL A 38 -16.44 8.51 1.89
N GLY A 39 -15.12 8.66 2.03
CA GLY A 39 -14.49 9.16 3.26
C GLY A 39 -15.01 10.53 3.67
N ILE A 40 -15.03 11.49 2.75
CA ILE A 40 -15.56 12.85 2.98
C ILE A 40 -17.06 12.82 3.33
N GLY A 41 -17.84 11.96 2.66
CA GLY A 41 -19.27 11.78 2.95
C GLY A 41 -19.53 11.26 4.36
N MET A 42 -18.72 10.31 4.82
CA MET A 42 -18.78 9.79 6.20
C MET A 42 -18.34 10.86 7.22
N SER A 43 -17.29 11.63 6.92
CA SER A 43 -16.81 12.73 7.77
C SER A 43 -17.87 13.82 7.99
N LYS A 44 -18.72 14.11 6.99
CA LYS A 44 -19.82 15.10 7.10
C LYS A 44 -20.92 14.70 8.09
N THR A 45 -21.14 13.41 8.31
CA THR A 45 -22.17 12.87 9.22
C THR A 45 -21.63 12.68 10.64
N TYR A 46 -20.31 12.80 10.81
CA TYR A 46 -19.63 12.57 12.08
C TYR A 46 -19.60 13.84 12.94
N LYS A 47 -20.23 13.76 14.12
CA LYS A 47 -20.09 14.77 15.16
C LYS A 47 -18.75 14.52 15.87
N GLU A 48 -17.77 15.38 15.66
CA GLU A 48 -16.34 15.14 15.99
C GLU A 48 -16.04 14.79 17.46
N ASN A 49 -16.97 15.00 18.38
CA ASN A 49 -16.78 14.77 19.82
C ASN A 49 -17.60 13.58 20.38
N SER A 50 -18.12 12.70 19.53
CA SER A 50 -18.88 11.52 19.97
C SER A 50 -17.99 10.28 20.11
N PRO A 51 -18.09 9.49 21.19
CA PRO A 51 -17.29 8.28 21.38
C PRO A 51 -17.51 7.24 20.26
N THR A 52 -18.70 7.19 19.67
CA THR A 52 -18.99 6.33 18.51
C THR A 52 -18.12 6.68 17.32
N ALA A 53 -17.73 7.96 17.19
CA ALA A 53 -16.94 8.41 16.08
C ALA A 53 -15.48 7.97 16.16
N LEU A 54 -14.89 8.07 17.35
CA LEU A 54 -13.54 7.60 17.59
C LEU A 54 -13.43 6.08 17.40
N ILE A 55 -14.47 5.32 17.77
CA ILE A 55 -14.49 3.85 17.65
C ILE A 55 -14.49 3.41 16.18
N THR A 56 -15.31 4.00 15.33
CA THR A 56 -15.35 3.62 13.90
C THR A 56 -14.12 4.08 13.14
N VAL A 57 -13.58 5.27 13.42
CA VAL A 57 -12.31 5.73 12.83
C VAL A 57 -11.18 4.81 13.29
N GLY A 58 -11.16 4.42 14.57
CA GLY A 58 -10.23 3.42 15.09
C GLY A 58 -10.34 2.07 14.38
N LEU A 59 -11.57 1.57 14.15
CA LEU A 59 -11.80 0.30 13.44
C LEU A 59 -11.37 0.38 11.98
N LEU A 60 -11.73 1.45 11.28
CA LEU A 60 -11.34 1.69 9.89
C LEU A 60 -9.82 1.83 9.76
N ASN A 61 -9.17 2.54 10.67
CA ASN A 61 -7.72 2.66 10.71
C ASN A 61 -7.03 1.31 11.00
N ALA A 62 -7.54 0.53 11.96
CA ALA A 62 -7.01 -0.80 12.26
C ALA A 62 -7.15 -1.76 11.07
N SER A 63 -8.30 -1.76 10.39
CA SER A 63 -8.51 -2.57 9.18
C SER A 63 -7.58 -2.16 8.04
N SER A 64 -7.37 -0.85 7.85
CA SER A 64 -6.47 -0.30 6.84
C SER A 64 -5.01 -0.64 7.13
N ALA A 65 -4.58 -0.54 8.40
CA ALA A 65 -3.26 -0.93 8.84
C ALA A 65 -3.02 -2.45 8.62
N GLY A 66 -4.01 -3.29 8.92
CA GLY A 66 -3.94 -4.73 8.65
C GLY A 66 -3.75 -5.07 7.17
N LEU A 67 -4.51 -4.41 6.29
CA LEU A 67 -4.36 -4.57 4.84
C LEU A 67 -3.00 -4.09 4.32
N LEU A 68 -2.51 -2.95 4.83
CA LEU A 68 -1.19 -2.43 4.46
C LEU A 68 -0.06 -3.39 4.89
N ILE A 69 -0.15 -3.98 6.09
CA ILE A 69 0.82 -4.97 6.56
C ILE A 69 0.78 -6.24 5.70
N TYR A 70 -0.42 -6.72 5.33
CA TYR A 70 -0.57 -7.88 4.45
C TYR A 70 0.07 -7.61 3.07
N MET A 71 -0.26 -6.49 2.43
CA MET A 71 0.31 -6.09 1.14
C MET A 71 1.84 -5.97 1.21
N ALA A 72 2.37 -5.36 2.28
CA ALA A 72 3.80 -5.18 2.46
C ALA A 72 4.55 -6.51 2.64
N LEU A 73 4.05 -7.41 3.49
CA LEU A 73 4.73 -8.67 3.81
C LEU A 73 4.48 -9.77 2.78
N VAL A 74 3.24 -9.92 2.33
CA VAL A 74 2.82 -11.05 1.50
C VAL A 74 2.93 -10.71 0.01
N ASP A 75 2.36 -9.58 -0.43
CA ASP A 75 2.35 -9.26 -1.87
C ASP A 75 3.67 -8.65 -2.36
N LEU A 76 4.34 -7.85 -1.53
CA LEU A 76 5.62 -7.23 -1.90
C LEU A 76 6.82 -8.07 -1.44
N LEU A 77 6.97 -8.31 -0.14
CA LEU A 77 8.18 -8.97 0.38
C LEU A 77 8.26 -10.44 -0.04
N ALA A 78 7.15 -11.19 -0.02
CA ALA A 78 7.20 -12.59 -0.43
C ALA A 78 7.51 -12.73 -1.93
N VAL A 79 6.85 -11.96 -2.81
CA VAL A 79 7.13 -12.00 -4.26
C VAL A 79 8.58 -11.61 -4.59
N ASP A 80 9.12 -10.58 -3.93
CA ASP A 80 10.49 -10.11 -4.20
C ASP A 80 11.55 -11.12 -3.69
N PHE A 81 11.30 -11.76 -2.54
CA PHE A 81 12.22 -12.74 -1.95
C PHE A 81 12.13 -14.15 -2.55
N MET A 82 10.96 -14.57 -3.05
CA MET A 82 10.77 -15.88 -3.67
C MET A 82 11.17 -15.92 -5.15
N GLY A 83 11.58 -14.79 -5.72
CA GLY A 83 12.10 -14.71 -7.08
C GLY A 83 13.45 -15.44 -7.26
N PRO A 84 13.65 -16.21 -8.35
CA PRO A 84 14.86 -17.01 -8.57
C PRO A 84 16.16 -16.19 -8.64
N LYS A 85 16.07 -14.87 -8.93
CA LYS A 85 17.22 -13.95 -8.93
C LYS A 85 17.66 -13.51 -7.53
N MET A 86 16.76 -13.49 -6.54
CA MET A 86 17.05 -13.04 -5.17
C MET A 86 17.60 -14.18 -4.31
N GLN A 87 17.07 -15.40 -4.46
CA GLN A 87 17.56 -16.59 -3.77
C GLN A 87 19.01 -16.96 -4.12
N SER A 88 19.48 -16.60 -5.32
CA SER A 88 20.86 -16.89 -5.74
C SER A 88 21.92 -16.03 -5.03
N SER A 89 21.54 -14.98 -4.30
CA SER A 89 22.50 -14.05 -3.70
C SER A 89 22.02 -13.48 -2.36
N ILE A 90 22.42 -14.16 -1.28
CA ILE A 90 22.22 -13.73 0.12
C ILE A 90 22.64 -12.27 0.39
N ARG A 91 23.67 -11.75 -0.30
CA ARG A 91 24.09 -10.34 -0.17
C ARG A 91 23.04 -9.35 -0.68
N LEU A 92 22.29 -9.71 -1.72
CA LEU A 92 21.21 -8.88 -2.28
C LEU A 92 19.99 -8.93 -1.37
N GLN A 93 19.68 -10.11 -0.85
CA GLN A 93 18.62 -10.34 0.13
C GLN A 93 18.84 -9.52 1.42
N LEU A 94 20.08 -9.47 1.93
CA LEU A 94 20.44 -8.68 3.10
C LEU A 94 20.33 -7.16 2.85
N LYS A 95 20.74 -6.71 1.65
CA LYS A 95 20.60 -5.30 1.25
C LYS A 95 19.14 -4.86 1.14
N SER A 96 18.27 -5.70 0.58
CA SER A 96 16.83 -5.41 0.51
C SER A 96 16.19 -5.38 1.90
N PHE A 97 16.55 -6.32 2.80
CA PHE A 97 16.10 -6.26 4.19
C PHE A 97 16.57 -4.99 4.91
N ALA A 98 17.83 -4.60 4.72
CA ALA A 98 18.37 -3.37 5.30
C ALA A 98 17.65 -2.13 4.75
N ALA A 99 17.32 -2.09 3.45
CA ALA A 99 16.55 -1.01 2.84
C ALA A 99 15.11 -0.94 3.39
N VAL A 100 14.45 -2.09 3.57
CA VAL A 100 13.10 -2.17 4.18
C VAL A 100 13.12 -1.68 5.63
N LEU A 101 14.11 -2.12 6.42
CA LEU A 101 14.28 -1.68 7.81
C LEU A 101 14.60 -0.19 7.90
N LEU A 102 15.43 0.35 7.01
CA LEU A 102 15.69 1.79 6.92
C LEU A 102 14.44 2.57 6.53
N GLY A 103 13.64 2.08 5.57
CA GLY A 103 12.38 2.69 5.18
C GLY A 103 11.35 2.70 6.32
N ALA A 104 11.17 1.58 7.00
CA ALA A 104 10.30 1.47 8.17
C ALA A 104 10.78 2.36 9.33
N GLY A 105 12.10 2.40 9.57
CA GLY A 105 12.71 3.29 10.56
C GLY A 105 12.48 4.77 10.24
N GLY A 106 12.63 5.16 8.97
CA GLY A 106 12.37 6.53 8.50
C GLY A 106 10.90 6.94 8.68
N MET A 107 9.97 6.03 8.35
CA MET A 107 8.53 6.27 8.55
C MET A 107 8.17 6.36 10.04
N SER A 108 8.79 5.55 10.90
CA SER A 108 8.59 5.61 12.36
C SER A 108 9.10 6.92 12.97
N LEU A 109 10.25 7.42 12.51
CA LEU A 109 10.78 8.72 12.92
C LEU A 109 9.84 9.86 12.49
N MET A 110 9.30 9.81 11.27
CA MET A 110 8.29 10.78 10.82
C MET A 110 7.02 10.70 11.66
N ALA A 111 6.52 9.50 11.99
CA ALA A 111 5.34 9.33 12.83
C ALA A 111 5.53 9.87 14.26
N LYS A 112 6.77 9.94 14.76
CA LYS A 112 7.08 10.52 16.08
C LYS A 112 7.11 12.05 16.07
N TRP A 113 7.28 12.66 14.90
CA TRP A 113 7.39 14.10 14.67
C TRP A 113 6.17 14.69 13.92
N ALA A 114 5.20 13.85 13.53
CA ALA A 114 3.90 14.22 12.98
C ALA A 114 2.86 14.32 14.09
#